data_AF-A0A1V6QWL9-F1
#
_entry.id   AF-A0A1V6QWL9-F1
#
_cell.length_a   1.000
_cell.length_b   1.000
_cell.length_c   1.000
_cell.angle_alpha   90.00
_cell.angle_beta   90.00
_cell.angle_gamma   90.00
#
_symmetry.space_group_name_H-M   'P 1'
#
loop_
_entity.id
_entity.type
_entity.pdbx_description
1 polymer ?
#
loop_
_entity_poly.entity_id
_entity_poly.type
_entity_poly.pdbx_seq_one_letter_code
_entity_poly.pdbx_strand_id
1 'polypeptide(L)'
;MATRVLTAFLISPPIGNGSGVVTELSEPEHRGKKLGWWTLMTTIGTPAGPFFMGFVIKHIGVQWIFWIFAILNFCQFLVYLAIGDETIYNPDNERKETGFWDKLIPRKISSHSLKPLDFVALFSLAKYPRILTIACAHAITFCYGNIALIVEMPIAFGEKFHFDAQQIGLQFIAIIIGCVLGEQVSGPMCDWFLERIHKSRGKSCPADRLWLSYIAFATVFAGLLTFGFQLQHATTWNVTPCVGAAIGSFGNQMQTTTLTTFDVESRQERASQVGVFVNVCRQLYGFAGPFYFPDMFTTLGFGGAAGVMVAIIGGCALLPTIAVQFISTRAEKR
;
A
#
# COMPACT_ATOMS: atom_id res chain seq x y z
N MET A 1 -1.80 -24.86 5.48
CA MET A 1 -0.80 -23.98 6.12
C MET A 1 0.54 -23.98 5.38
N ALA A 2 1.14 -25.13 5.07
CA ALA A 2 2.42 -25.18 4.33
C ALA A 2 2.44 -24.39 3.01
N THR A 3 1.38 -24.50 2.20
CA THR A 3 1.24 -23.74 0.95
C THR A 3 1.21 -22.23 1.16
N ARG A 4 0.61 -21.75 2.26
CA ARG A 4 0.58 -20.31 2.60
C ARG A 4 1.96 -19.77 2.98
N VAL A 5 2.77 -20.59 3.67
CA VAL A 5 4.15 -20.23 4.03
C VAL A 5 5.02 -20.15 2.78
N LEU A 6 4.90 -21.15 1.89
CA LEU A 6 5.62 -21.15 0.62
C LEU A 6 5.24 -19.95 -0.26
N THR A 7 3.94 -19.64 -0.38
CA THR A 7 3.51 -18.45 -1.13
C THR A 7 4.05 -17.17 -0.52
N ALA A 8 4.01 -17.01 0.81
CA ALA A 8 4.52 -15.82 1.47
C ALA A 8 6.03 -15.63 1.26
N PHE A 9 6.80 -16.72 1.33
CA PHE A 9 8.23 -16.69 1.08
C PHE A 9 8.56 -16.31 -0.38
N LEU A 10 7.84 -16.87 -1.35
CA LEU A 10 8.09 -16.64 -2.78
C LEU A 10 7.60 -15.26 -3.28
N ILE A 11 6.53 -14.70 -2.68
CA ILE A 11 5.98 -13.39 -3.07
C ILE A 11 6.74 -12.20 -2.45
N SER A 12 7.49 -12.42 -1.37
CA SER A 12 8.20 -11.35 -0.65
C SER A 12 9.23 -10.59 -1.51
N PRO A 13 10.13 -11.26 -2.27
CA PRO A 13 11.14 -10.55 -3.06
C PRO A 13 10.56 -9.65 -4.17
N PRO A 14 9.57 -10.09 -4.98
CA PRO A 14 8.93 -9.23 -5.97
C PRO A 14 8.31 -7.95 -5.38
N ILE A 15 7.68 -8.04 -4.20
CA ILE A 15 7.10 -6.86 -3.53
C ILE A 15 8.18 -5.88 -3.09
N GLY A 16 9.31 -6.38 -2.59
CA GLY A 16 10.42 -5.54 -2.13
C GLY A 16 11.22 -4.89 -3.27
N ASN A 17 11.44 -5.61 -4.36
CA ASN A 17 12.28 -5.15 -5.47
C ASN A 17 11.54 -4.25 -6.47
N GLY A 18 10.20 -4.34 -6.54
CA GLY A 18 9.41 -3.65 -7.55
C GLY A 18 9.62 -2.12 -7.57
N SER A 19 9.64 -1.48 -6.41
CA SER A 19 9.87 -0.02 -6.31
C SER A 19 11.30 0.38 -6.70
N GLY A 20 12.28 -0.47 -6.39
CA GLY A 20 13.68 -0.27 -6.75
C GLY A 20 13.90 -0.29 -8.26
N VAL A 21 13.38 -1.33 -8.93
CA VAL A 21 13.47 -1.48 -10.39
C VAL A 21 12.81 -0.30 -11.12
N VAL A 22 11.63 0.13 -10.65
CA VAL A 22 10.96 1.30 -11.22
C VAL A 22 11.80 2.56 -11.04
N THR A 23 12.43 2.74 -9.87
CA THR A 23 13.27 3.91 -9.57
C THR A 23 14.51 3.98 -10.45
N GLU A 24 15.14 2.84 -10.71
CA GLU A 24 16.35 2.71 -11.55
C GLU A 24 16.06 2.93 -13.03
N LEU A 25 14.94 2.39 -13.54
CA LEU A 25 14.50 2.57 -14.93
C LEU A 25 13.86 3.95 -15.20
N SER A 26 13.69 4.77 -14.16
CA SER A 26 13.03 6.07 -14.26
C SER A 26 14.03 7.22 -14.17
N GLU A 27 14.00 8.06 -15.20
CA GLU A 27 14.58 9.40 -15.14
C GLU A 27 14.05 10.17 -13.92
N PRO A 28 14.88 11.01 -13.28
CA PRO A 28 14.51 11.75 -12.09
C PRO A 28 13.22 12.56 -12.23
N GLU A 29 12.97 13.15 -13.40
CA GLU A 29 11.79 14.00 -13.68
C GLU A 29 10.48 13.20 -13.73
N HIS A 30 10.51 11.97 -14.23
CA HIS A 30 9.32 11.12 -14.42
C HIS A 30 9.12 10.08 -13.30
N ARG A 31 10.04 10.04 -12.33
CA ARG A 31 10.09 9.01 -11.28
C ARG A 31 8.84 8.97 -10.42
N GLY A 32 8.32 10.13 -9.99
CA GLY A 32 7.12 10.21 -9.17
C GLY A 32 5.90 9.58 -9.85
N LYS A 33 5.68 9.89 -11.13
CA LYS A 33 4.56 9.34 -11.92
C LYS A 33 4.67 7.83 -12.09
N LYS A 34 5.87 7.31 -12.42
CA LYS A 34 6.08 5.86 -12.60
C LYS A 34 5.96 5.10 -11.28
N LEU A 35 6.45 5.66 -10.18
CA LEU A 35 6.29 5.07 -8.84
C LEU A 35 4.82 5.08 -8.38
N GLY A 36 4.06 6.12 -8.71
CA GLY A 36 2.62 6.18 -8.47
C GLY A 36 1.87 5.05 -9.18
N TRP A 37 2.15 4.81 -10.47
CA TRP A 37 1.55 3.67 -11.20
C TRP A 37 1.88 2.32 -10.56
N TRP A 38 3.12 2.10 -10.14
CA TRP A 38 3.52 0.87 -9.44
C TRP A 38 2.79 0.70 -8.10
N THR A 39 2.66 1.79 -7.33
CA THR A 39 1.96 1.81 -6.05
C THR A 39 0.48 1.49 -6.25
N LEU A 40 -0.15 2.10 -7.26
CA LEU A 40 -1.54 1.84 -7.62
C LEU A 40 -1.78 0.38 -7.98
N MET A 41 -0.94 -0.21 -8.85
CA MET A 41 -1.08 -1.61 -9.23
C MET A 41 -0.97 -2.54 -8.01
N THR A 42 -0.08 -2.23 -7.08
CA THR A 42 0.09 -2.99 -5.84
C THR A 42 -1.15 -2.89 -4.95
N THR A 43 -1.73 -1.69 -4.81
CA THR A 43 -2.92 -1.51 -3.96
C THR A 43 -4.17 -2.13 -4.60
N ILE A 44 -4.43 -1.90 -5.89
CA ILE A 44 -5.59 -2.46 -6.62
C ILE A 44 -5.58 -3.99 -6.62
N GLY A 45 -4.41 -4.63 -6.62
CA GLY A 45 -4.31 -6.09 -6.59
C GLY A 45 -5.06 -6.71 -5.40
N THR A 46 -5.09 -6.03 -4.26
CA THR A 46 -5.70 -6.53 -3.02
C THR A 46 -7.24 -6.68 -3.12
N PRO A 47 -8.01 -5.66 -3.53
CA PRO A 47 -9.45 -5.78 -3.77
C PRO A 47 -9.81 -6.44 -5.12
N ALA A 48 -8.94 -6.39 -6.13
CA ALA A 48 -9.21 -7.02 -7.44
C ALA A 48 -9.27 -8.55 -7.35
N GLY A 49 -8.46 -9.16 -6.47
CA GLY A 49 -8.49 -10.60 -6.22
C GLY A 49 -9.90 -11.09 -5.81
N PRO A 50 -10.45 -10.62 -4.68
CA PRO A 50 -11.81 -10.95 -4.25
C PRO A 50 -12.89 -10.58 -5.28
N PHE A 51 -12.72 -9.47 -6.01
CA PHE A 51 -13.65 -9.09 -7.08
C PHE A 51 -13.77 -10.18 -8.15
N PHE A 52 -12.66 -10.58 -8.79
CA PHE A 52 -12.70 -11.62 -9.83
C PHE A 52 -13.04 -13.00 -9.27
N MET A 53 -12.50 -13.34 -8.11
CA MET A 53 -12.70 -14.67 -7.52
C MET A 53 -14.12 -14.87 -7.01
N GLY A 54 -14.85 -13.81 -6.65
CA GLY A 54 -16.28 -13.88 -6.31
C GLY A 54 -17.13 -14.44 -7.44
N PHE A 55 -16.84 -14.10 -8.71
CA PHE A 55 -17.52 -14.66 -9.88
C PHE A 55 -17.17 -16.13 -10.09
N VAL A 56 -15.89 -16.48 -9.93
CA VAL A 56 -15.40 -17.86 -10.11
C VAL A 56 -16.03 -18.81 -9.09
N ILE A 57 -16.11 -18.38 -7.82
CA ILE A 57 -16.72 -19.17 -6.73
C ILE A 57 -18.16 -19.53 -7.08
N LYS A 58 -18.95 -18.57 -7.56
CA LYS A 58 -20.37 -18.77 -7.83
C LYS A 58 -20.62 -19.70 -9.02
N HIS A 59 -19.82 -19.61 -10.08
CA HIS A 59 -20.11 -20.30 -11.34
C HIS A 59 -19.39 -21.64 -11.52
N ILE A 60 -18.20 -21.78 -10.95
CA ILE A 60 -17.28 -22.91 -11.24
C ILE A 60 -16.80 -23.58 -9.94
N GLY A 61 -16.76 -22.83 -8.84
CA GLY A 61 -16.43 -23.32 -7.51
C GLY A 61 -15.02 -22.93 -7.02
N VAL A 62 -14.75 -23.21 -5.76
CA VAL A 62 -13.58 -22.71 -5.02
C VAL A 62 -12.25 -23.28 -5.54
N GLN A 63 -12.23 -24.50 -6.06
CA GLN A 63 -11.00 -25.15 -6.54
C GLN A 63 -10.38 -24.40 -7.73
N TRP A 64 -11.21 -23.81 -8.58
CA TRP A 64 -10.78 -23.10 -9.78
C TRP A 64 -10.07 -21.79 -9.48
N ILE A 65 -10.24 -21.21 -8.28
CA ILE A 65 -9.45 -20.07 -7.82
C ILE A 65 -7.96 -20.41 -7.89
N PHE A 66 -7.57 -21.57 -7.36
CA PHE A 66 -6.18 -22.00 -7.29
C PHE A 66 -5.62 -22.31 -8.68
N TRP A 67 -6.42 -22.95 -9.55
CA TRP A 67 -6.03 -23.22 -10.93
C TRP A 67 -5.82 -21.94 -11.74
N ILE A 68 -6.72 -20.97 -11.61
CA ILE A 68 -6.59 -19.67 -12.30
C ILE A 68 -5.33 -18.95 -11.82
N PHE A 69 -5.07 -18.88 -10.51
CA PHE A 69 -3.84 -18.28 -10.01
C PHE A 69 -2.59 -19.04 -10.47
N ALA A 70 -2.61 -20.37 -10.53
CA ALA A 70 -1.49 -21.16 -11.03
C ALA A 70 -1.21 -20.86 -12.51
N ILE A 71 -2.25 -20.80 -13.35
CA ILE A 71 -2.13 -20.45 -14.76
C ILE A 71 -1.61 -19.02 -14.92
N LEU A 72 -2.16 -18.05 -14.19
CA LEU A 72 -1.71 -16.66 -14.25
C LEU A 72 -0.24 -16.49 -13.85
N ASN A 73 0.19 -17.12 -12.76
CA ASN A 73 1.60 -17.08 -12.34
C ASN A 73 2.51 -17.80 -13.34
N PHE A 74 2.06 -18.91 -13.93
CA PHE A 74 2.80 -19.61 -14.98
C PHE A 74 2.94 -18.76 -16.25
N CYS A 75 1.87 -18.10 -16.70
CA CYS A 75 1.91 -17.15 -17.80
C CYS A 75 2.83 -15.97 -17.50
N GLN A 76 2.77 -15.41 -16.28
CA GLN A 76 3.66 -14.33 -15.86
C GLN A 76 5.13 -14.77 -15.87
N PHE A 77 5.42 -16.01 -15.45
CA PHE A 77 6.75 -16.60 -15.55
C PHE A 77 7.22 -16.72 -17.01
N LEU A 78 6.38 -17.21 -17.91
CA LEU A 78 6.70 -17.28 -19.34
C LEU A 78 6.94 -15.91 -19.97
N VAL A 79 6.10 -14.92 -19.64
CA VAL A 79 6.27 -13.54 -20.11
C VAL A 79 7.59 -12.95 -19.59
N TYR A 80 7.92 -13.20 -18.32
CA TYR A 80 9.20 -12.77 -17.76
C TYR A 80 10.40 -13.44 -18.45
N LEU A 81 10.31 -14.72 -18.81
CA LEU A 81 11.36 -15.39 -19.60
C LEU A 81 11.51 -14.82 -21.02
N ALA A 82 10.40 -14.41 -21.64
CA ALA A 82 10.40 -13.90 -23.01
C ALA A 82 10.85 -12.44 -23.11
N ILE A 83 10.47 -11.58 -22.16
CA ILE A 83 10.62 -10.11 -22.22
C ILE A 83 11.59 -9.58 -21.15
N GLY A 84 11.87 -10.36 -20.10
CA GLY A 84 12.79 -9.98 -19.04
C GLY A 84 14.24 -10.07 -19.51
N ASP A 85 14.80 -8.92 -19.88
CA ASP A 85 16.26 -8.73 -19.95
C ASP A 85 16.78 -8.24 -18.58
N GLU A 86 18.08 -8.44 -18.31
CA GLU A 86 18.68 -8.03 -17.04
C GLU A 86 18.50 -6.52 -16.82
N THR A 87 17.68 -6.14 -15.84
CA THR A 87 17.28 -4.74 -15.61
C THR A 87 18.29 -3.91 -14.81
N ILE A 88 19.36 -4.51 -14.28
CA ILE A 88 20.37 -3.78 -13.51
C ILE A 88 21.48 -3.30 -14.44
N TYR A 89 21.57 -1.98 -14.59
CA TYR A 89 22.68 -1.33 -15.27
C TYR A 89 23.94 -1.43 -14.41
N ASN A 90 24.89 -2.27 -14.82
CA ASN A 90 26.18 -2.39 -14.16
C ASN A 90 27.28 -1.77 -15.06
N PRO A 91 27.74 -0.54 -14.77
CA PRO A 91 28.68 0.16 -15.66
C PRO A 91 30.02 -0.55 -15.82
N ASP A 92 30.40 -1.41 -14.86
CA ASP A 92 31.65 -2.19 -14.90
C ASP A 92 31.53 -3.55 -15.62
N ASN A 93 30.34 -3.90 -16.11
CA ASN A 93 30.05 -5.24 -16.64
C ASN A 93 29.22 -5.13 -17.92
N GLU A 94 29.80 -4.56 -18.98
CA GLU A 94 29.27 -4.69 -20.34
C GLU A 94 29.26 -6.18 -20.72
N ARG A 95 28.14 -6.87 -20.49
CA ARG A 95 28.01 -8.29 -20.79
C ARG A 95 27.19 -8.52 -22.06
N LYS A 96 27.79 -9.30 -22.95
CA LYS A 96 27.19 -9.83 -24.17
C LYS A 96 26.00 -10.72 -23.85
N GLU A 97 24.95 -10.59 -24.64
CA GLU A 97 23.72 -11.38 -24.62
C GLU A 97 24.03 -12.88 -24.46
N THR A 98 23.58 -13.49 -23.35
CA THR A 98 23.66 -14.93 -23.13
C THR A 98 22.30 -15.59 -23.40
N GLY A 99 22.34 -16.78 -23.99
CA GLY A 99 21.16 -17.49 -24.50
C GLY A 99 20.11 -17.83 -23.44
N PHE A 100 18.91 -18.23 -23.90
CA PHE A 100 17.70 -18.50 -23.10
C PHE A 100 17.94 -19.32 -21.81
N TRP A 101 18.86 -20.28 -21.83
CA TRP A 101 19.17 -21.13 -20.68
C TRP A 101 20.03 -20.45 -19.60
N ASP A 102 20.81 -19.43 -19.95
CA ASP A 102 21.64 -18.69 -18.99
C ASP A 102 20.77 -17.70 -18.18
N LYS A 103 19.58 -17.32 -18.68
CA LYS A 103 18.55 -16.56 -17.95
C LYS A 103 17.87 -17.36 -16.82
N LEU A 104 17.86 -18.69 -16.89
CA LEU A 104 17.24 -19.57 -15.90
C LEU A 104 18.14 -19.83 -14.67
N ILE A 105 19.42 -19.46 -14.73
CA ILE A 105 20.39 -19.71 -13.67
C ILE A 105 20.37 -18.51 -12.71
N PRO A 106 19.96 -18.67 -11.43
CA PRO A 106 20.01 -17.59 -10.46
C PRO A 106 21.47 -17.22 -10.20
N ARG A 107 21.93 -16.10 -10.77
CA ARG A 107 23.27 -15.55 -10.54
C ARG A 107 23.24 -14.43 -9.49
N LYS A 108 24.33 -14.32 -8.75
CA LYS A 108 24.52 -13.30 -7.72
C LYS A 108 24.59 -11.92 -8.39
N ILE A 109 23.57 -11.10 -8.16
CA ILE A 109 23.40 -9.76 -8.74
C ILE A 109 24.41 -8.74 -8.17
N SER A 110 24.90 -8.96 -6.95
CA SER A 110 25.79 -8.03 -6.22
C SER A 110 27.16 -8.66 -5.96
N SER A 111 28.24 -7.91 -6.19
CA SER A 111 29.60 -8.32 -5.80
C SER A 111 29.79 -8.29 -4.28
N HIS A 112 28.96 -7.54 -3.55
CA HIS A 112 28.93 -7.52 -2.09
C HIS A 112 28.29 -8.80 -1.53
N SER A 113 29.00 -9.51 -0.65
CA SER A 113 28.41 -10.60 0.13
C SER A 113 27.34 -10.06 1.06
N LEU A 114 26.13 -10.63 1.00
CA LEU A 114 25.05 -10.37 1.93
C LEU A 114 25.56 -10.67 3.34
N LYS A 115 25.82 -9.63 4.14
CA LYS A 115 26.20 -9.82 5.53
C LYS A 115 24.92 -9.90 6.35
N PRO A 116 24.82 -10.76 7.38
CA PRO A 116 23.69 -10.75 8.30
C PRO A 116 23.54 -9.38 9.00
N LEU A 117 24.60 -8.58 9.06
CA LEU A 117 24.54 -7.18 9.50
C LEU A 117 23.72 -6.27 8.57
N ASP A 118 23.59 -6.58 7.28
CA ASP A 118 22.77 -5.76 6.36
C ASP A 118 21.28 -5.90 6.68
N PHE A 119 20.86 -7.08 7.18
CA PHE A 119 19.50 -7.28 7.72
C PHE A 119 19.28 -6.47 9.00
N VAL A 120 20.27 -6.41 9.89
CA VAL A 120 20.20 -5.61 11.13
C VAL A 120 20.31 -4.10 10.83
N ALA A 121 21.03 -3.73 9.77
CA ALA A 121 21.14 -2.35 9.32
C ALA A 121 19.79 -1.76 8.90
N LEU A 122 18.83 -2.58 8.47
CA LEU A 122 17.45 -2.14 8.25
C LEU A 122 16.82 -1.60 9.54
N PHE A 123 17.01 -2.29 10.66
CA PHE A 123 16.55 -1.83 11.97
C PHE A 123 17.33 -0.63 12.50
N SER A 124 18.52 -0.35 11.96
CA SER A 124 19.23 0.90 12.29
C SER A 124 18.44 2.15 11.86
N LEU A 125 17.55 2.03 10.86
CA LEU A 125 16.65 3.13 10.48
C LEU A 125 15.62 3.45 11.57
N ALA A 126 15.25 2.47 12.41
CA ALA A 126 14.36 2.68 13.55
C ALA A 126 14.97 3.63 14.60
N LYS A 127 16.29 3.85 14.58
CA LYS A 127 16.97 4.84 15.44
C LYS A 127 16.61 6.28 15.06
N TYR A 128 16.12 6.52 13.84
CA TYR A 128 15.70 7.85 13.40
C TYR A 128 14.20 8.05 13.67
N PRO A 129 13.83 8.85 14.69
CA PRO A 129 12.43 8.98 15.11
C PRO A 129 11.53 9.56 14.02
N ARG A 130 12.06 10.36 13.08
CA ARG A 130 11.28 10.93 11.98
C ARG A 130 10.75 9.87 11.00
N ILE A 131 11.61 8.93 10.59
CA ILE A 131 11.21 7.88 9.63
C ILE A 131 10.31 6.86 10.34
N LEU A 132 10.65 6.50 11.57
CA LEU A 132 9.85 5.54 12.35
C LEU A 132 8.41 6.03 12.57
N THR A 133 8.24 7.30 12.95
CA THR A 133 6.90 7.86 13.22
C THR A 133 6.03 7.91 11.96
N ILE A 134 6.58 8.30 10.81
CA ILE A 134 5.84 8.32 9.55
C ILE A 134 5.56 6.90 9.05
N ALA A 135 6.52 5.99 9.13
CA ALA A 135 6.32 4.58 8.79
C ALA A 135 5.21 3.93 9.63
N CYS A 136 5.18 4.20 10.94
CA CYS A 136 4.10 3.74 11.83
C CYS A 136 2.76 4.39 11.50
N ALA A 137 2.72 5.70 11.24
CA ALA A 137 1.50 6.40 10.85
C ALA A 137 0.91 5.83 9.55
N HIS A 138 1.78 5.55 8.57
CA HIS A 138 1.42 4.90 7.33
C HIS A 138 0.88 3.47 7.57
N ALA A 139 1.57 2.66 8.37
CA ALA A 139 1.17 1.29 8.69
C ALA A 139 -0.22 1.22 9.36
N ILE A 140 -0.46 2.09 10.34
CA ILE A 140 -1.73 2.19 11.06
C ILE A 140 -2.86 2.56 10.10
N THR A 141 -2.64 3.59 9.28
CA THR A 141 -3.69 4.08 8.39
C THR A 141 -3.98 3.07 7.27
N PHE A 142 -2.97 2.41 6.72
CA PHE A 142 -3.15 1.35 5.73
C PHE A 142 -3.95 0.17 6.28
N CYS A 143 -3.72 -0.20 7.54
CA CYS A 143 -4.43 -1.29 8.19
C CYS A 143 -5.92 -1.00 8.32
N TYR A 144 -6.30 0.19 8.82
CA TYR A 144 -7.72 0.52 8.99
C TYR A 144 -8.38 1.01 7.71
N GLY A 145 -7.69 1.83 6.91
CA GLY A 145 -8.21 2.45 5.69
C GLY A 145 -8.27 1.52 4.47
N ASN A 146 -7.65 0.33 4.53
CA ASN A 146 -7.69 -0.64 3.44
C ASN A 146 -7.88 -2.08 3.93
N ILE A 147 -7.02 -2.60 4.81
CA ILE A 147 -7.07 -4.00 5.24
C ILE A 147 -8.38 -4.31 5.97
N ALA A 148 -8.79 -3.46 6.91
CA ALA A 148 -10.05 -3.62 7.63
C ALA A 148 -11.25 -3.61 6.67
N LEU A 149 -11.30 -2.68 5.71
CA LEU A 149 -12.37 -2.64 4.70
C LEU A 149 -12.43 -3.92 3.85
N ILE A 150 -11.27 -4.47 3.46
CA ILE A 150 -11.20 -5.68 2.64
C ILE A 150 -11.61 -6.93 3.42
N VAL A 151 -11.23 -7.03 4.69
CA VAL A 151 -11.57 -8.18 5.56
C VAL A 151 -13.02 -8.14 6.00
N GLU A 152 -13.53 -6.96 6.36
CA GLU A 152 -14.88 -6.80 6.92
C GLU A 152 -15.98 -6.79 5.85
N MET A 153 -15.70 -6.30 4.64
CA MET A 153 -16.64 -6.35 3.51
C MET A 153 -17.31 -7.73 3.34
N PRO A 154 -16.58 -8.85 3.15
CA PRO A 154 -17.20 -10.14 2.95
C PRO A 154 -17.92 -10.67 4.20
N ILE A 155 -17.38 -10.41 5.40
CA ILE A 155 -17.96 -10.89 6.67
C ILE A 155 -19.29 -10.16 6.92
N ALA A 156 -19.26 -8.83 6.94
CA ALA A 156 -20.41 -8.03 7.29
C ALA A 156 -21.53 -8.11 6.24
N PHE A 157 -21.20 -8.12 4.94
CA PHE A 157 -22.23 -8.26 3.90
C PHE A 157 -22.75 -9.70 3.79
N GLY A 158 -21.91 -10.70 4.07
CA GLY A 158 -22.32 -12.10 4.11
C GLY A 158 -23.28 -12.38 5.27
N GLU A 159 -22.98 -11.88 6.47
CA GLU A 159 -23.82 -12.09 7.66
C GLU A 159 -25.09 -11.26 7.62
N LYS A 160 -25.02 -9.99 7.20
CA LYS A 160 -26.16 -9.05 7.31
C LYS A 160 -27.13 -9.11 6.13
N PHE A 161 -26.63 -9.33 4.91
CA PHE A 161 -27.46 -9.30 3.70
C PHE A 161 -27.59 -10.67 3.01
N HIS A 162 -26.95 -11.71 3.55
CA HIS A 162 -26.93 -13.07 2.98
C HIS A 162 -26.55 -13.07 1.49
N PHE A 163 -25.56 -12.25 1.15
CA PHE A 163 -25.11 -12.08 -0.22
C PHE A 163 -24.33 -13.29 -0.73
N ASP A 164 -24.56 -13.60 -2.00
CA ASP A 164 -23.81 -14.60 -2.74
C ASP A 164 -22.37 -14.09 -3.01
N ALA A 165 -21.43 -15.01 -3.27
CA ALA A 165 -20.02 -14.70 -3.49
C ALA A 165 -19.80 -13.66 -4.61
N GLN A 166 -20.63 -13.69 -5.66
CA GLN A 166 -20.59 -12.68 -6.72
C GLN A 166 -21.04 -11.29 -6.24
N GLN A 167 -22.08 -11.22 -5.41
CA GLN A 167 -22.60 -9.95 -4.89
C GLN A 167 -21.62 -9.30 -3.91
N ILE A 168 -20.94 -10.13 -3.10
CA ILE A 168 -19.83 -9.69 -2.25
C ILE A 168 -18.67 -9.19 -3.11
N GLY A 169 -18.30 -9.95 -4.16
CA GLY A 169 -17.28 -9.55 -5.13
C GLY A 169 -17.53 -8.16 -5.70
N LEU A 170 -18.78 -7.86 -6.09
CA LEU A 170 -19.17 -6.56 -6.65
C LEU A 170 -18.95 -5.37 -5.69
N GLN A 171 -18.99 -5.57 -4.36
CA GLN A 171 -18.78 -4.46 -3.42
C GLN A 171 -17.31 -3.98 -3.43
N PHE A 172 -16.36 -4.83 -3.82
CA PHE A 172 -14.94 -4.45 -3.96
C PHE A 172 -14.69 -3.45 -5.10
N ILE A 173 -15.62 -3.28 -6.05
CA ILE A 173 -15.54 -2.23 -7.07
C ILE A 173 -15.40 -0.86 -6.41
N ALA A 174 -16.12 -0.62 -5.31
CA ALA A 174 -16.08 0.66 -4.62
C ALA A 174 -14.66 0.97 -4.08
N ILE A 175 -13.99 -0.03 -3.50
CA ILE A 175 -12.61 0.08 -3.01
C ILE A 175 -11.66 0.33 -4.20
N ILE A 176 -11.81 -0.43 -5.31
CA ILE A 176 -11.00 -0.27 -6.52
C ILE A 176 -11.12 1.15 -7.08
N ILE A 177 -12.34 1.66 -7.23
CA ILE A 177 -12.60 3.04 -7.71
C ILE A 177 -11.94 4.06 -6.77
N GLY A 178 -12.10 3.89 -5.46
CA GLY A 178 -11.47 4.74 -4.45
C GLY A 178 -9.95 4.79 -4.61
N CYS A 179 -9.29 3.62 -4.72
CA CYS A 179 -7.85 3.54 -4.93
C CYS A 179 -7.39 4.20 -6.24
N VAL A 180 -8.07 3.92 -7.37
CA VAL A 180 -7.74 4.50 -8.68
C VAL A 180 -7.82 6.03 -8.65
N LEU A 181 -8.92 6.57 -8.13
CA LEU A 181 -9.11 8.02 -8.02
C LEU A 181 -8.10 8.63 -7.04
N GLY A 182 -7.81 7.94 -5.93
CA GLY A 182 -6.87 8.39 -4.91
C GLY A 182 -5.46 8.59 -5.45
N GLU A 183 -4.93 7.61 -6.19
CA GLU A 183 -3.60 7.77 -6.81
C GLU A 183 -3.61 8.85 -7.89
N GLN A 184 -4.63 8.84 -8.75
CA GLN A 184 -4.68 9.74 -9.90
C GLN A 184 -4.74 11.21 -9.49
N VAL A 185 -5.35 11.49 -8.33
CA VAL A 185 -5.38 12.83 -7.71
C VAL A 185 -4.10 13.10 -6.91
N SER A 186 -3.56 12.11 -6.19
CA SER A 186 -2.44 12.31 -5.26
C SER A 186 -1.19 12.89 -5.93
N GLY A 187 -0.79 12.38 -7.10
CA GLY A 187 0.43 12.83 -7.79
C GLY A 187 0.34 14.30 -8.23
N PRO A 188 -0.59 14.65 -9.13
CA PRO A 188 -0.77 16.02 -9.62
C PRO A 188 -1.06 17.02 -8.50
N MET A 189 -1.79 16.61 -7.46
CA MET A 189 -2.09 17.48 -6.32
C MET A 189 -0.82 17.78 -5.50
N CYS A 190 0.05 16.78 -5.28
CA CYS A 190 1.36 16.98 -4.65
C CYS A 190 2.21 17.98 -5.45
N ASP A 191 2.35 17.75 -6.76
CA ASP A 191 3.19 18.59 -7.62
C ASP A 191 2.70 20.04 -7.66
N TRP A 192 1.38 20.23 -7.85
CA TRP A 192 0.75 21.56 -7.85
C TRP A 192 0.97 22.30 -6.54
N PHE A 193 0.83 21.60 -5.40
CA PHE A 193 0.97 22.21 -4.08
C PHE A 193 2.43 22.61 -3.80
N LEU A 194 3.38 21.75 -4.18
CA LEU A 194 4.81 22.02 -4.06
C LEU A 194 5.25 23.19 -4.94
N GLU A 195 4.74 23.28 -6.16
CA GLU A 195 5.04 24.39 -7.07
C GLU A 195 4.49 25.71 -6.52
N ARG A 196 3.30 25.69 -5.92
CA ARG A 196 2.70 26.86 -5.27
C ARG A 196 3.53 27.35 -4.08
N ILE A 197 4.03 26.42 -3.27
CA ILE A 197 4.91 26.75 -2.14
C ILE A 197 6.27 27.25 -2.65
N HIS A 198 6.82 26.63 -3.69
CA HIS A 198 8.04 27.08 -4.34
C HIS A 198 7.93 28.55 -4.78
N LYS A 199 6.83 28.88 -5.48
CA LYS A 199 6.55 30.25 -5.94
C LYS A 199 6.36 31.24 -4.80
N SER A 200 5.85 30.79 -3.64
CA SER A 200 5.62 31.67 -2.49
C SER A 200 6.84 31.85 -1.58
N ARG A 201 7.72 30.84 -1.44
CA ARG A 201 8.83 30.83 -0.49
C ARG A 201 10.22 30.79 -1.14
N GLY A 202 10.30 30.56 -2.45
CA GLY A 202 11.55 30.39 -3.20
C GLY A 202 12.30 29.07 -2.93
N LYS A 203 11.80 28.24 -2.01
CA LYS A 203 12.34 26.91 -1.66
C LYS A 203 11.19 25.95 -1.38
N SER A 204 11.32 24.71 -1.83
CA SER A 204 10.38 23.62 -1.53
C SER A 204 11.05 22.64 -0.59
N CYS A 205 10.48 22.45 0.60
CA CYS A 205 10.98 21.47 1.56
C CYS A 205 10.17 20.17 1.41
N PRO A 206 10.78 18.97 1.55
CA PRO A 206 10.02 17.71 1.55
C PRO A 206 8.89 17.69 2.59
N ALA A 207 9.06 18.41 3.70
CA ALA A 207 8.06 18.58 4.77
C ALA A 207 6.77 19.29 4.32
N ASP A 208 6.79 20.05 3.24
CA ASP A 208 5.61 20.76 2.75
C ASP A 208 4.57 19.79 2.15
N ARG A 209 4.98 18.59 1.71
CA ARG A 209 4.07 17.53 1.25
C ARG A 209 3.16 16.99 2.35
N LEU A 210 3.62 17.06 3.59
CA LEU A 210 2.84 16.58 4.74
C LEU A 210 1.52 17.34 4.91
N TRP A 211 1.39 18.53 4.35
CA TRP A 211 0.10 19.23 4.32
C TRP A 211 -0.99 18.48 3.55
N LEU A 212 -0.64 17.74 2.49
CA LEU A 212 -1.60 16.92 1.75
C LEU A 212 -2.06 15.71 2.57
N SER A 213 -1.25 15.24 3.51
CA SER A 213 -1.63 14.14 4.40
C SER A 213 -2.85 14.49 5.25
N TYR A 214 -3.07 15.76 5.62
CA TYR A 214 -4.25 16.18 6.38
C TYR A 214 -5.55 15.99 5.63
N ILE A 215 -5.55 16.31 4.33
CA ILE A 215 -6.72 16.07 3.47
C ILE A 215 -6.97 14.57 3.39
N ALA A 216 -5.90 13.78 3.26
CA ALA A 216 -5.98 12.33 3.24
C ALA A 216 -6.60 11.77 4.54
N PHE A 217 -6.11 12.19 5.71
CA PHE A 217 -6.68 11.80 7.01
C PHE A 217 -8.16 12.18 7.13
N ALA A 218 -8.55 13.40 6.73
CA ALA A 218 -9.94 13.83 6.77
C ALA A 218 -10.84 12.94 5.91
N THR A 219 -10.40 12.59 4.69
CA THR A 219 -11.15 11.68 3.81
C THR A 219 -11.21 10.25 4.35
N VAL A 220 -10.13 9.74 4.95
CA VAL A 220 -10.13 8.41 5.61
C VAL A 220 -11.13 8.40 6.78
N PHE A 221 -11.16 9.45 7.60
CA PHE A 221 -12.11 9.56 8.71
C PHE A 221 -13.55 9.58 8.21
N ALA A 222 -13.85 10.44 7.23
CA ALA A 222 -15.17 10.52 6.65
C ALA A 222 -15.61 9.18 6.04
N GLY A 223 -14.70 8.49 5.33
CA GLY A 223 -14.96 7.19 4.73
C GLY A 223 -15.24 6.08 5.74
N LEU A 224 -14.39 5.94 6.76
CA LEU A 224 -14.55 4.93 7.81
C LEU A 224 -15.81 5.14 8.65
N LEU A 225 -16.10 6.38 9.06
CA LEU A 225 -17.33 6.69 9.80
C LEU A 225 -18.56 6.44 8.94
N THR A 226 -18.54 6.86 7.67
CA THR A 226 -19.65 6.61 6.75
C THR A 226 -19.87 5.11 6.57
N PHE A 227 -18.80 4.34 6.36
CA PHE A 227 -18.89 2.88 6.25
C PHE A 227 -19.51 2.26 7.51
N GLY A 228 -18.95 2.53 8.69
CA GLY A 228 -19.40 1.92 9.95
C GLY A 228 -20.82 2.29 10.36
N PHE A 229 -21.17 3.58 10.33
CA PHE A 229 -22.51 4.02 10.71
C PHE A 229 -23.57 3.60 9.69
N GLN A 230 -23.29 3.70 8.40
CA GLN A 230 -24.26 3.28 7.38
C GLN A 230 -24.47 1.78 7.43
N LEU A 231 -23.41 1.00 7.63
CA LEU A 231 -23.51 -0.44 7.79
C LEU A 231 -24.25 -0.84 9.06
N GLN A 232 -24.14 -0.07 10.16
CA GLN A 232 -24.93 -0.32 11.37
C GLN A 232 -26.43 -0.09 11.14
N HIS A 233 -26.81 1.02 10.49
CA HIS A 233 -28.21 1.42 10.28
C HIS A 233 -28.89 0.72 9.09
N ALA A 234 -28.12 0.12 8.17
CA ALA A 234 -28.69 -0.51 6.98
C ALA A 234 -29.50 -1.77 7.34
N THR A 235 -30.81 -1.73 7.11
CA THR A 235 -31.74 -2.86 7.24
C THR A 235 -32.03 -3.53 5.90
N THR A 236 -31.90 -2.79 4.79
CA THR A 236 -31.96 -3.26 3.41
C THR A 236 -30.66 -2.88 2.70
N TRP A 237 -30.30 -3.59 1.62
CA TRP A 237 -29.07 -3.30 0.90
C TRP A 237 -29.08 -1.85 0.40
N ASN A 238 -28.03 -1.11 0.76
CA ASN A 238 -27.84 0.28 0.39
C ASN A 238 -26.43 0.46 -0.19
N VAL A 239 -26.27 1.40 -1.11
CA VAL A 239 -25.00 1.76 -1.76
C VAL A 239 -24.16 2.66 -0.84
N THR A 240 -24.74 3.31 0.17
CA THR A 240 -24.02 4.24 1.07
C THR A 240 -22.80 3.65 1.80
N PRO A 241 -22.80 2.40 2.33
CA PRO A 241 -21.58 1.82 2.91
C PRO A 241 -20.48 1.67 1.87
N CYS A 242 -20.81 1.30 0.63
CA CYS A 242 -19.83 1.21 -0.46
C CYS A 242 -19.23 2.58 -0.81
N VAL A 243 -20.04 3.64 -0.82
CA VAL A 243 -19.53 5.00 -1.00
C VAL A 243 -18.57 5.38 0.13
N GLY A 244 -18.89 5.03 1.38
CA GLY A 244 -17.97 5.20 2.51
C GLY A 244 -16.64 4.46 2.33
N ALA A 245 -16.70 3.20 1.90
CA ALA A 245 -15.50 2.40 1.62
C ALA A 245 -14.66 2.99 0.46
N ALA A 246 -15.30 3.52 -0.58
CA ALA A 246 -14.61 4.21 -1.68
C ALA A 246 -13.89 5.48 -1.21
N ILE A 247 -14.56 6.31 -0.41
CA ILE A 247 -13.97 7.54 0.17
C ILE A 247 -12.80 7.20 1.12
N GLY A 248 -12.96 6.16 1.94
CA GLY A 248 -11.91 5.69 2.84
C GLY A 248 -10.67 5.19 2.09
N SER A 249 -10.89 4.40 1.03
CA SER A 249 -9.84 3.87 0.18
C SER A 249 -9.13 4.95 -0.64
N PHE A 250 -9.88 5.98 -1.09
CA PHE A 250 -9.34 7.17 -1.74
C PHE A 250 -8.35 7.90 -0.85
N GLY A 251 -8.77 8.21 0.38
CA GLY A 251 -7.91 8.87 1.37
C GLY A 251 -6.69 8.04 1.72
N ASN A 252 -6.87 6.73 1.91
CA ASN A 252 -5.79 5.82 2.25
C ASN A 252 -4.73 5.74 1.13
N GLN A 253 -5.16 5.69 -0.13
CA GLN A 253 -4.24 5.66 -1.26
C GLN A 253 -3.44 6.97 -1.37
N MET A 254 -4.11 8.12 -1.25
CA MET A 254 -3.45 9.42 -1.28
C MET A 254 -2.44 9.59 -0.13
N GLN A 255 -2.77 9.09 1.06
CA GLN A 255 -1.86 9.07 2.19
C GLN A 255 -0.66 8.15 1.96
N THR A 256 -0.89 6.97 1.38
CA THR A 256 0.15 5.99 1.06
C THR A 256 1.21 6.61 0.17
N THR A 257 0.80 7.27 -0.90
CA THR A 257 1.73 7.93 -1.83
C THR A 257 2.48 9.07 -1.15
N THR A 258 1.80 9.93 -0.39
CA THR A 258 2.41 11.09 0.26
C THR A 258 3.44 10.71 1.33
N LEU A 259 3.09 9.80 2.25
CA LEU A 259 3.96 9.42 3.36
C LEU A 259 5.15 8.59 2.88
N THR A 260 4.94 7.64 1.97
CA THR A 260 6.02 6.81 1.42
C THR A 260 7.03 7.67 0.66
N THR A 261 6.55 8.65 -0.12
CA THR A 261 7.45 9.54 -0.87
C THR A 261 8.23 10.46 0.06
N PHE A 262 7.59 10.99 1.12
CA PHE A 262 8.27 11.79 2.14
C PHE A 262 9.41 11.03 2.83
N ASP A 263 9.18 9.76 3.19
CA ASP A 263 10.20 8.94 3.83
C ASP A 263 11.39 8.68 2.90
N VAL A 264 11.12 8.34 1.63
CA VAL A 264 12.15 8.11 0.61
C VAL A 264 12.99 9.36 0.36
N GLU A 265 12.36 10.53 0.23
CA GLU A 265 13.05 11.80 -0.03
C GLU A 265 13.82 12.32 1.20
N SER A 266 13.31 12.07 2.41
CA SER A 266 13.99 12.47 3.64
C SER A 266 15.40 11.88 3.78
N ARG A 267 15.68 10.75 3.10
CA ARG A 267 16.98 10.06 3.07
C ARG A 267 17.26 9.45 1.69
N GLN A 268 17.46 10.30 0.70
CA GLN A 268 17.74 9.86 -0.68
C GLN A 268 18.97 8.93 -0.79
N GLU A 269 20.02 9.14 0.03
CA GLU A 269 21.22 8.27 0.08
C GLU A 269 20.91 6.81 0.45
N ARG A 270 19.79 6.56 1.15
CA ARG A 270 19.35 5.22 1.59
C ARG A 270 17.91 4.91 1.15
N ALA A 271 17.43 5.53 0.07
CA ALA A 271 16.06 5.43 -0.43
C ALA A 271 15.51 3.99 -0.47
N SER A 272 16.29 3.05 -1.02
CA SER A 272 15.92 1.62 -1.08
C SER A 272 15.70 1.01 0.30
N GLN A 273 16.57 1.31 1.28
CA GLN A 273 16.45 0.75 2.64
C GLN A 273 15.25 1.34 3.38
N VAL A 274 14.97 2.64 3.16
CA VAL A 274 13.82 3.32 3.75
C VAL A 274 12.51 2.72 3.24
N GLY A 275 12.36 2.52 1.92
CA GLY A 275 11.16 1.91 1.35
C GLY A 275 10.88 0.50 1.87
N VAL A 276 11.94 -0.32 2.01
CA VAL A 276 11.82 -1.66 2.61
C VAL A 276 11.40 -1.58 4.08
N PHE A 277 11.97 -0.65 4.86
CA PHE A 277 11.62 -0.46 6.27
C PHE A 277 10.15 -0.06 6.45
N VAL A 278 9.66 0.90 5.66
CA VAL A 278 8.25 1.31 5.65
C VAL A 278 7.34 0.11 5.34
N ASN A 279 7.72 -0.72 4.36
CA ASN A 279 6.95 -1.90 4.02
C ASN A 279 6.95 -2.94 5.15
N VAL A 280 8.07 -3.15 5.86
CA VAL A 280 8.12 -4.03 7.04
C VAL A 280 7.15 -3.55 8.12
N CYS A 281 7.17 -2.26 8.46
CA CYS A 281 6.22 -1.69 9.43
C CYS A 281 4.76 -1.91 8.99
N ARG A 282 4.47 -1.64 7.70
CA ARG A 282 3.15 -1.86 7.10
C ARG A 282 2.69 -3.32 7.22
N GLN A 283 3.54 -4.27 6.87
CA GLN A 283 3.18 -5.69 6.88
C GLN A 283 3.05 -6.26 8.30
N LEU A 284 3.90 -5.82 9.24
CA LEU A 284 3.78 -6.24 10.65
C LEU A 284 2.44 -5.79 11.26
N TYR A 285 2.05 -4.54 11.02
CA TYR A 285 0.80 -4.02 11.56
C TYR A 285 -0.42 -4.58 10.79
N GLY A 286 -0.30 -4.76 9.47
CA GLY A 286 -1.32 -5.41 8.65
C GLY A 286 -1.54 -6.88 9.01
N PHE A 287 -0.51 -7.58 9.49
CA PHE A 287 -0.64 -8.92 10.06
C PHE A 287 -1.40 -8.89 11.39
N ALA A 288 -1.13 -7.91 12.26
CA ALA A 288 -1.78 -7.80 13.57
C ALA A 288 -3.27 -7.44 13.47
N GLY A 289 -3.67 -6.60 12.49
CA GLY A 289 -5.04 -6.09 12.30
C GLY A 289 -6.14 -7.16 12.37
N PRO A 290 -6.14 -8.13 11.43
CA PRO A 290 -7.20 -9.14 11.34
C PRO A 290 -7.39 -10.03 12.57
N PHE A 291 -6.41 -10.12 13.48
CA PHE A 291 -6.57 -10.94 14.69
C PHE A 291 -7.55 -10.34 15.69
N TYR A 292 -7.68 -9.01 15.75
CA TYR A 292 -8.56 -8.35 16.71
C TYR A 292 -9.79 -7.71 16.07
N PHE A 293 -9.89 -7.64 14.73
CA PHE A 293 -11.06 -7.07 14.07
C PHE A 293 -12.36 -7.79 14.47
N PRO A 294 -12.47 -9.14 14.41
CA PRO A 294 -13.72 -9.81 14.75
C PRO A 294 -14.20 -9.52 16.19
N ASP A 295 -13.28 -9.54 17.16
CA ASP A 295 -13.59 -9.23 18.56
C ASP A 295 -14.01 -7.76 18.75
N MET A 296 -13.38 -6.85 18.01
CA MET A 296 -13.72 -5.43 18.01
C MET A 296 -15.13 -5.18 17.44
N PHE A 297 -15.48 -5.80 16.30
CA PHE A 297 -16.79 -5.63 15.67
C PHE A 297 -17.92 -6.29 16.46
N THR A 298 -17.68 -7.45 17.08
CA THR A 298 -18.68 -8.14 17.91
C THR A 298 -18.97 -7.38 19.21
N THR A 299 -17.97 -6.76 19.82
CA THR A 299 -18.12 -6.05 21.11
C THR A 299 -18.66 -4.63 20.96
N LEU A 300 -18.15 -3.86 19.99
CA LEU A 300 -18.51 -2.44 19.81
C LEU A 300 -19.59 -2.20 18.75
N GLY A 301 -19.90 -3.20 17.93
CA GLY A 301 -20.71 -3.02 16.72
C GLY A 301 -20.00 -2.20 15.64
N PHE A 302 -20.62 -2.08 14.46
CA PHE A 302 -19.98 -1.46 13.29
C PHE A 302 -19.66 0.04 13.46
N GLY A 303 -20.57 0.83 14.06
CA GLY A 303 -20.33 2.26 14.29
C GLY A 303 -19.31 2.53 15.39
N GLY A 304 -19.37 1.75 16.48
CA GLY A 304 -18.39 1.85 17.57
C GLY A 304 -16.98 1.46 17.12
N ALA A 305 -16.86 0.37 16.35
CA ALA A 305 -15.60 -0.05 15.74
C ALA A 305 -15.05 1.02 14.79
N ALA A 306 -15.89 1.62 13.93
CA ALA A 306 -15.46 2.72 13.05
C ALA A 306 -14.98 3.96 13.83
N GLY A 307 -15.65 4.32 14.91
CA GLY A 307 -15.22 5.40 15.80
C GLY A 307 -13.85 5.12 16.44
N VAL A 308 -13.62 3.89 16.92
CA VAL A 308 -12.32 3.48 17.50
C VAL A 308 -11.21 3.49 16.45
N MET A 309 -11.46 2.97 15.24
CA MET A 309 -10.48 3.00 14.15
C MET A 309 -10.06 4.43 13.82
N VAL A 310 -11.03 5.35 13.73
CA VAL A 310 -10.76 6.78 13.49
C VAL A 310 -10.02 7.43 14.65
N ALA A 311 -10.37 7.09 15.90
CA ALA A 311 -9.65 7.58 17.07
C ALA A 311 -8.20 7.12 17.09
N ILE A 312 -7.91 5.86 16.72
CA ILE A 312 -6.55 5.33 16.65
C ILE A 312 -5.76 6.01 15.53
N ILE A 313 -6.33 6.18 14.34
CA ILE A 313 -5.65 6.92 13.26
C ILE A 313 -5.41 8.38 13.69
N GLY A 314 -6.39 9.04 14.32
CA GLY A 314 -6.24 10.40 14.83
C GLY A 314 -5.14 10.53 15.87
N GLY A 315 -5.14 9.66 16.89
CA GLY A 315 -4.18 9.71 17.98
C GLY A 315 -2.78 9.25 17.59
N CYS A 316 -2.68 8.13 16.86
CA CYS A 316 -1.42 7.44 16.61
C CYS A 316 -0.82 7.69 15.22
N ALA A 317 -1.57 8.24 14.26
CA ALA A 317 -1.04 8.57 12.94
C ALA A 317 -1.05 10.09 12.69
N LEU A 318 -2.18 10.78 12.90
CA LEU A 318 -2.30 12.21 12.63
C LEU A 318 -1.43 13.05 13.60
N LEU A 319 -1.53 12.85 14.92
CA LEU A 319 -0.74 13.62 15.90
C LEU A 319 0.79 13.48 15.71
N PRO A 320 1.34 12.27 15.49
CA PRO A 320 2.77 12.14 15.21
C PRO A 320 3.18 12.77 13.88
N THR A 321 2.33 12.69 12.85
CA THR A 321 2.59 13.35 11.56
C THR A 321 2.67 14.87 11.73
N ILE A 322 1.77 15.47 12.52
CA ILE A 322 1.83 16.90 12.87
C ILE A 322 3.14 17.23 13.59
N ALA A 323 3.52 16.43 14.60
CA ALA A 323 4.75 16.64 15.35
C ALA A 323 5.99 16.61 14.44
N VAL A 324 6.07 15.65 13.52
CA VAL A 324 7.17 15.54 12.54
C VAL A 324 7.19 16.75 11.62
N GLN A 325 6.04 17.26 11.19
CA GLN A 325 5.98 18.45 10.36
C GLN A 325 6.54 19.69 11.09
N PHE A 326 6.15 19.90 12.34
CA PHE A 326 6.67 21.02 13.13
C PHE A 326 8.17 20.91 13.38
N ILE A 327 8.67 19.70 13.67
CA ILE A 327 10.10 19.47 13.91
C ILE A 327 10.90 19.68 12.62
N SER A 328 10.45 19.16 11.48
CA SER A 328 11.13 19.31 10.20
C SER A 328 11.17 20.78 9.75
N THR A 329 10.05 21.49 9.84
CA THR A 329 9.97 22.93 9.51
C THR A 329 10.88 23.79 10.40
N ARG A 330 11.13 23.37 11.65
CA ARG A 330 12.04 24.08 12.59
C ARG A 330 13.51 23.75 12.38
N ALA A 331 13.83 22.49 12.09
CA ALA A 331 15.21 22.05 11.86
C ALA A 331 15.83 22.73 10.63
N GLU A 332 15.02 23.10 9.64
CA GLU A 332 15.48 23.69 8.38
C GLU A 332 15.58 25.23 8.43
N LYS A 333 15.08 25.86 9.49
CA LYS A 333 15.29 27.29 9.78
C LYS A 333 16.61 27.59 10.49
N ARG A 334 17.34 26.54 10.92
CA ARG A 334 18.54 26.64 11.74
C ARG A 334 19.77 26.24 10.91
#